data_AF-A0AAV4KQ85-F1
#
_entry.id   AF-A0AAV4KQ85-F1
#
_cell.length_a   1.000
_cell.length_b   1.000
_cell.length_c   1.000
_cell.angle_alpha   90.00
_cell.angle_beta   90.00
_cell.angle_gamma   90.00
#
_symmetry.space_group_name_H-M   'P 1'
#
loop_
_entity.id
_entity.type
_entity.pdbx_description
1 polymer ?
#
loop_
_entity_poly.entity_id
_entity_poly.type
_entity_poly.pdbx_seq_one_letter_code
_entity_poly.pdbx_strand_id
1 'polypeptide(L)'
;MIRRTVFRWTAWVAGVLVLGLLATWIWWRESETAARWRFEDAMKTYCGGVLAYEKGPLFDGLGHEIELRSDYSPRKNAHTCRLGRSRREVVVALLPGGDPGPGELKDTLPPLRDKVLLPLPLGGGWRGWIDGSSARVLLDCRGSADRVAVTVEMTSPLREEDAEKVFAEPEMMWEETDHLSGTRFALATAVKAAGHWGCEAETGKPLTSLPEVTRDEEAERADGTCAGLPFALDRRLDTVWETAVDRSAVYEICEVEAAHYFDDRYTFTARFGPYALAARRGSHVHHSTTEAGAKGGTLWASARCPGDTERALFTGYIPPKAATVWLPGEKGEETFGLPAFHEFAKRSAERHGCTDLRLPKAR
;
A
#
# COMPACT_ATOMS: atom_id res chain seq x y z
N MET A 1 -55.03 38.10 -44.00
CA MET A 1 -53.78 38.80 -43.61
C MET A 1 -53.22 38.38 -42.25
N ILE A 2 -54.04 38.00 -41.26
CA ILE A 2 -53.60 37.67 -39.87
C ILE A 2 -52.73 36.39 -39.77
N ARG A 3 -52.91 35.42 -40.67
CA ARG A 3 -52.15 34.14 -40.65
C ARG A 3 -50.66 34.28 -40.98
N ARG A 4 -50.24 35.30 -41.75
CA ARG A 4 -48.84 35.51 -42.15
C ARG A 4 -47.99 36.19 -41.08
N THR A 5 -48.59 37.03 -40.24
CA THR A 5 -47.89 37.72 -39.15
C THR A 5 -47.64 36.79 -37.96
N VAL A 6 -48.62 35.96 -37.58
CA VAL A 6 -48.44 34.97 -36.51
C VAL A 6 -47.33 33.96 -36.84
N PHE A 7 -47.27 33.49 -38.10
CA PHE A 7 -46.25 32.53 -38.55
C PHE A 7 -44.81 33.10 -38.54
N ARG A 8 -44.65 34.41 -38.81
CA ARG A 8 -43.34 35.09 -38.73
C ARG A 8 -42.86 35.24 -37.29
N TRP A 9 -43.75 35.51 -36.34
CA TRP A 9 -43.41 35.62 -34.93
C TRP A 9 -43.04 34.26 -34.32
N THR A 10 -43.80 33.19 -34.64
CA THR A 10 -43.46 31.84 -34.19
C THR A 10 -42.13 31.35 -34.77
N ALA A 11 -41.81 31.68 -36.03
CA ALA A 11 -40.52 31.33 -36.64
C ALA A 11 -39.35 32.10 -36.01
N TRP A 12 -39.55 33.38 -35.65
CA TRP A 12 -38.54 34.18 -34.94
C TRP A 12 -38.28 33.67 -33.53
N VAL A 13 -39.34 33.39 -32.76
CA VAL A 13 -39.22 32.83 -31.41
C VAL A 13 -38.54 31.46 -31.46
N ALA A 14 -38.93 30.59 -32.39
CA ALA A 14 -38.26 29.32 -32.60
C ALA A 14 -36.79 29.49 -32.99
N GLY A 15 -36.46 30.43 -33.88
CA GLY A 15 -35.09 30.72 -34.28
C GLY A 15 -34.21 31.21 -33.11
N VAL A 16 -34.72 32.12 -32.29
CA VAL A 16 -34.02 32.61 -31.09
C VAL A 16 -33.83 31.50 -30.05
N LEU A 17 -34.84 30.64 -29.84
CA LEU A 17 -34.73 29.48 -28.96
C LEU A 17 -33.69 28.48 -29.45
N VAL A 18 -33.68 28.18 -30.76
CA VAL A 18 -32.69 27.29 -31.36
C VAL A 18 -31.28 27.85 -31.21
N LEU A 19 -31.08 29.16 -31.46
CA LEU A 19 -29.78 29.80 -31.26
C LEU A 19 -29.36 29.82 -29.79
N GLY A 20 -30.30 30.05 -28.86
CA GLY A 20 -30.05 29.98 -27.42
C GLY A 20 -29.63 28.58 -26.97
N LEU A 21 -30.32 27.55 -27.46
CA LEU A 21 -29.98 26.15 -27.20
C LEU A 21 -28.62 25.77 -27.79
N LEU A 22 -28.33 26.20 -29.02
CA LEU A 22 -27.03 25.98 -29.66
C LEU A 22 -25.90 26.70 -28.91
N ALA A 23 -26.08 27.96 -28.52
CA ALA A 23 -25.10 28.70 -27.76
C ALA A 23 -24.84 28.05 -26.39
N THR A 24 -25.89 27.61 -25.71
CA THR A 24 -25.78 26.88 -24.43
C THR A 24 -25.09 25.54 -24.61
N TRP A 25 -25.38 24.82 -25.69
CA TRP A 25 -24.76 23.54 -26.00
C TRP A 25 -23.27 23.69 -26.37
N ILE A 26 -22.91 24.68 -27.19
CA ILE A 26 -21.52 25.00 -27.52
C ILE A 26 -20.77 25.40 -26.25
N TRP A 27 -21.35 26.27 -25.41
CA TRP A 27 -20.76 26.63 -24.13
C TRP A 27 -20.56 25.41 -23.23
N TRP A 28 -21.57 24.54 -23.10
CA TRP A 28 -21.49 23.32 -22.30
C TRP A 28 -20.38 22.36 -22.80
N ARG A 29 -20.15 22.32 -24.11
CA ARG A 29 -19.16 21.43 -24.73
C ARG A 29 -17.73 21.99 -24.62
N GLU A 30 -17.55 23.27 -24.91
CA GLU A 30 -16.23 23.90 -25.09
C GLU A 30 -15.73 24.67 -23.84
N SER A 31 -16.60 25.00 -22.88
CA SER A 31 -16.20 25.74 -21.68
C SER A 31 -15.46 24.86 -20.68
N GLU A 32 -14.32 25.35 -20.17
CA GLU A 32 -13.60 24.72 -19.05
C GLU A 32 -14.47 24.61 -17.79
N THR A 33 -15.30 25.61 -17.49
CA THR A 33 -16.24 25.55 -16.36
C THR A 33 -17.23 24.41 -16.50
N ALA A 34 -17.77 24.22 -17.71
CA ALA A 34 -18.68 23.12 -18.00
C ALA A 34 -17.95 21.76 -17.99
N ALA A 35 -16.71 21.71 -18.45
CA ALA A 35 -15.86 20.51 -18.35
C ALA A 35 -15.62 20.12 -16.89
N ARG A 36 -15.31 21.08 -16.01
CA ARG A 36 -15.19 20.85 -14.58
C ARG A 36 -16.49 20.31 -13.98
N TRP A 37 -17.63 20.92 -14.29
CA TRP A 37 -18.92 20.42 -13.77
C TRP A 37 -19.27 19.02 -14.25
N ARG A 38 -18.98 18.69 -15.51
CA ARG A 38 -19.14 17.33 -16.03
C ARG A 38 -18.26 16.33 -15.28
N PHE A 39 -17.03 16.72 -14.98
CA PHE A 39 -16.11 15.91 -14.20
C PHE A 39 -16.60 15.71 -12.76
N GLU A 40 -16.95 16.79 -12.07
CA GLU A 40 -17.49 16.74 -10.70
C GLU A 40 -18.75 15.87 -10.62
N ASP A 41 -19.64 15.96 -11.62
CA ASP A 41 -20.85 15.14 -11.67
C ASP A 41 -20.54 13.66 -11.92
N ALA A 42 -19.60 13.36 -12.83
CA ALA A 42 -19.13 11.99 -13.08
C ALA A 42 -18.48 11.37 -11.83
N MET A 43 -17.70 12.15 -11.07
CA MET A 43 -17.03 11.67 -9.86
C MET A 43 -17.98 11.33 -8.70
N LYS A 44 -19.25 11.73 -8.75
CA LYS A 44 -20.26 11.32 -7.75
C LYS A 44 -20.60 9.84 -7.84
N THR A 45 -20.52 9.25 -9.02
CA THR A 45 -20.87 7.84 -9.27
C THR A 45 -19.64 7.00 -9.60
N TYR A 46 -18.63 7.60 -10.21
CA TYR A 46 -17.39 6.93 -10.58
C TYR A 46 -16.69 6.34 -9.35
N CYS A 47 -16.33 5.06 -9.44
CA CYS A 47 -15.74 4.30 -8.35
C CYS A 47 -16.60 4.34 -7.08
N GLY A 48 -17.93 4.30 -7.23
CA GLY A 48 -18.88 4.38 -6.10
C GLY A 48 -18.93 5.76 -5.42
N GLY A 49 -18.28 6.78 -5.97
CA GLY A 49 -18.23 8.13 -5.40
C GLY A 49 -17.26 8.28 -4.23
N VAL A 50 -16.41 7.28 -3.95
CA VAL A 50 -15.49 7.29 -2.79
C VAL A 50 -14.15 7.99 -3.05
N LEU A 51 -13.80 8.25 -4.31
CA LEU A 51 -12.51 8.87 -4.67
C LEU A 51 -12.45 10.36 -4.34
N ALA A 52 -11.33 10.81 -3.75
CA ALA A 52 -11.09 12.23 -3.52
C ALA A 52 -10.69 12.94 -4.82
N TYR A 53 -11.50 13.86 -5.31
CA TYR A 53 -11.19 14.65 -6.50
C TYR A 53 -11.06 16.14 -6.21
N GLU A 54 -11.59 16.60 -5.08
CA GLU A 54 -11.60 18.02 -4.69
C GLU A 54 -10.28 18.40 -4.04
N LYS A 55 -9.89 19.66 -4.22
CA LYS A 55 -8.77 20.25 -3.49
C LYS A 55 -9.11 20.32 -2.00
N GLY A 56 -8.19 19.85 -1.17
CA GLY A 56 -8.35 19.83 0.28
C GLY A 56 -7.02 19.90 1.03
N PRO A 57 -7.04 19.79 2.37
CA PRO A 57 -5.84 19.89 3.20
C PRO A 57 -4.83 18.75 3.00
N LEU A 58 -5.28 17.61 2.44
CA LEU A 58 -4.44 16.43 2.21
C LEU A 58 -3.96 16.29 0.77
N PHE A 59 -4.63 16.93 -0.19
CA PHE A 59 -4.46 16.66 -1.62
C PHE A 59 -4.89 17.87 -2.46
N ASP A 60 -4.15 18.14 -3.53
CA ASP A 60 -4.34 19.33 -4.37
C ASP A 60 -5.54 19.23 -5.34
N GLY A 61 -6.18 18.05 -5.42
CA GLY A 61 -7.33 17.78 -6.29
C GLY A 61 -6.92 17.07 -7.59
N LEU A 62 -7.87 16.38 -8.20
CA LEU A 62 -7.68 15.80 -9.53
C LEU A 62 -7.98 16.86 -10.59
N GLY A 63 -7.12 16.93 -11.61
CA GLY A 63 -7.41 17.70 -12.81
C GLY A 63 -8.66 17.15 -13.51
N HIS A 64 -9.53 18.03 -14.00
CA HIS A 64 -10.77 17.64 -14.68
C HIS A 64 -10.52 17.01 -16.06
N GLU A 65 -9.29 17.12 -16.56
CA GLU A 65 -8.76 16.49 -17.75
C GLU A 65 -8.34 15.03 -17.56
N ILE A 66 -8.32 14.52 -16.31
CA ILE A 66 -7.97 13.13 -16.06
C ILE A 66 -8.99 12.18 -16.69
N GLU A 67 -8.49 11.18 -17.41
CA GLU A 67 -9.33 10.20 -18.09
C GLU A 67 -9.92 9.20 -17.07
N LEU A 68 -11.24 9.11 -17.00
CA LEU A 68 -11.98 8.10 -16.23
C LEU A 68 -12.21 6.87 -17.11
N ARG A 69 -11.36 5.84 -17.02
CA ARG A 69 -11.34 4.74 -18.00
C ARG A 69 -12.36 3.66 -17.72
N SER A 70 -12.34 3.13 -16.50
CA SER A 70 -13.25 2.08 -16.08
C SER A 70 -13.35 2.08 -14.56
N ASP A 71 -14.51 1.72 -14.04
CA ASP A 71 -14.72 1.36 -12.65
C ASP A 71 -15.59 0.11 -12.57
N TYR A 72 -15.36 -0.69 -11.55
CA TYR A 72 -16.22 -1.82 -11.21
C TYR A 72 -16.19 -2.06 -9.70
N SER A 73 -17.23 -2.71 -9.21
CA SER A 73 -17.33 -3.06 -7.79
C SER A 73 -17.19 -4.58 -7.66
N PRO A 74 -16.00 -5.11 -7.31
CA PRO A 74 -15.86 -6.55 -7.09
C PRO A 74 -16.82 -7.06 -6.00
N ARG A 75 -17.19 -6.19 -5.04
CA ARG A 75 -18.11 -6.48 -3.92
C ARG A 75 -18.92 -5.24 -3.51
N LYS A 76 -19.86 -5.42 -2.59
CA LYS A 76 -20.79 -4.37 -2.11
C LYS A 76 -20.08 -3.12 -1.54
N ASN A 77 -18.92 -3.29 -0.91
CA ASN A 77 -18.16 -2.19 -0.31
C ASN A 77 -16.70 -2.20 -0.78
N ALA A 78 -16.47 -2.61 -2.03
CA ALA A 78 -15.15 -2.60 -2.64
C ALA A 78 -15.27 -2.10 -4.07
N HIS A 79 -14.41 -1.15 -4.43
CA HIS A 79 -14.38 -0.51 -5.73
C HIS A 79 -12.97 -0.59 -6.30
N THR A 80 -12.89 -0.87 -7.60
CA THR A 80 -11.66 -0.80 -8.37
C THR A 80 -11.88 0.13 -9.54
N CYS A 81 -11.03 1.13 -9.68
CA CYS A 81 -11.15 2.14 -10.72
C CYS A 81 -9.80 2.41 -11.38
N ARG A 82 -9.84 2.85 -12.64
CA ARG A 82 -8.66 3.13 -13.46
C ARG A 82 -8.67 4.55 -13.97
N LEU A 83 -7.68 5.31 -13.52
CA LEU A 83 -7.50 6.72 -13.81
C LEU A 83 -6.34 6.95 -14.78
N GLY A 84 -6.50 7.95 -15.64
CA GLY A 84 -5.45 8.45 -16.51
C GLY A 84 -4.96 7.45 -17.57
N ARG A 85 -4.05 7.92 -18.43
CA ARG A 85 -3.50 7.13 -19.53
C ARG A 85 -2.58 6.01 -19.05
N SER A 86 -1.90 6.20 -17.91
CA SER A 86 -0.90 5.31 -17.32
C SER A 86 -1.44 4.09 -16.56
N ARG A 87 -2.75 3.76 -16.67
CA ARG A 87 -3.40 2.64 -15.96
C ARG A 87 -3.22 2.70 -14.43
N ARG A 88 -3.29 3.89 -13.82
CA ARG A 88 -3.34 4.02 -12.36
C ARG A 88 -4.58 3.30 -11.84
N GLU A 89 -4.38 2.12 -11.25
CA GLU A 89 -5.44 1.36 -10.61
C GLU A 89 -5.59 1.82 -9.16
N VAL A 90 -6.83 2.05 -8.75
CA VAL A 90 -7.18 2.46 -7.39
C VAL A 90 -8.16 1.44 -6.86
N VAL A 91 -7.82 0.84 -5.72
CA VAL A 91 -8.68 -0.09 -4.99
C VAL A 91 -9.07 0.56 -3.68
N VAL A 92 -10.37 0.65 -3.41
CA VAL A 92 -10.93 1.23 -2.18
C VAL A 92 -11.93 0.25 -1.59
N ALA A 93 -11.77 -0.12 -0.34
CA ALA A 93 -12.64 -1.10 0.31
C ALA A 93 -12.93 -0.77 1.78
N LEU A 94 -14.15 -1.07 2.23
CA LEU A 94 -14.50 -1.18 3.63
C LEU A 94 -14.33 -2.64 4.05
N LEU A 95 -13.30 -2.90 4.85
CA LEU A 95 -13.02 -4.20 5.43
C LEU A 95 -13.83 -4.34 6.72
N PRO A 96 -14.66 -5.39 6.86
CA PRO A 96 -15.35 -5.66 8.11
C PRO A 96 -14.34 -6.05 9.20
N GLY A 97 -14.67 -5.75 10.46
CA GLY A 97 -13.82 -6.07 11.61
C GLY A 97 -13.69 -7.55 11.99
N GLY A 98 -14.35 -8.43 11.23
CA GLY A 98 -14.22 -9.87 11.33
C GLY A 98 -13.55 -10.46 10.10
N ASP A 99 -13.70 -11.77 9.94
CA ASP A 99 -13.21 -12.47 8.77
C ASP A 99 -14.07 -12.15 7.53
N PRO A 100 -13.53 -11.44 6.51
CA PRO A 100 -14.25 -11.11 5.28
C PRO A 100 -14.34 -12.29 4.28
N GLY A 101 -13.77 -13.45 4.60
CA GLY A 101 -13.65 -14.59 3.71
C GLY A 101 -12.49 -14.48 2.69
N PRO A 102 -12.04 -15.60 2.10
CA PRO A 102 -10.79 -15.65 1.33
C PRO A 102 -10.86 -14.90 0.00
N GLY A 103 -12.03 -14.85 -0.65
CA GLY A 103 -12.20 -14.12 -1.91
C GLY A 103 -12.19 -12.60 -1.74
N GLU A 104 -12.59 -12.10 -0.56
CA GLU A 104 -12.71 -10.66 -0.32
C GLU A 104 -11.33 -9.99 -0.15
N LEU A 105 -10.38 -10.66 0.52
CA LEU A 105 -9.05 -10.10 0.79
C LEU A 105 -8.18 -9.93 -0.46
N LYS A 106 -8.22 -10.90 -1.39
CA LYS A 106 -7.39 -10.84 -2.59
C LYS A 106 -7.74 -9.64 -3.48
N ASP A 107 -9.02 -9.31 -3.55
CA ASP A 107 -9.54 -8.25 -4.42
C ASP A 107 -9.47 -6.85 -3.75
N THR A 108 -9.31 -6.79 -2.42
CA THR A 108 -9.34 -5.53 -1.63
C THR A 108 -8.00 -5.15 -1.01
N LEU A 109 -7.11 -6.12 -0.81
CA LEU A 109 -5.76 -5.94 -0.29
C LEU A 109 -4.76 -6.57 -1.25
N PRO A 110 -4.43 -5.88 -2.36
CA PRO A 110 -3.41 -6.36 -3.28
C PRO A 110 -2.11 -6.67 -2.52
N PRO A 111 -1.49 -7.83 -2.75
CA PRO A 111 -0.24 -8.18 -2.08
C PRO A 111 0.87 -7.18 -2.46
N LEU A 112 1.93 -7.15 -1.66
CA LEU A 112 3.18 -6.50 -2.04
C LEU A 112 3.66 -7.14 -3.36
N ARG A 113 3.69 -6.36 -4.45
CA ARG A 113 4.03 -6.85 -5.80
C ARG A 113 5.50 -6.65 -6.12
N ASP A 114 6.11 -5.61 -5.57
CA ASP A 114 7.46 -5.20 -5.95
C ASP A 114 8.50 -5.64 -4.93
N LYS A 115 9.61 -6.13 -5.48
CA LYS A 115 10.81 -6.55 -4.75
C LYS A 115 11.94 -5.53 -4.86
N VAL A 116 11.71 -4.44 -5.59
CA VAL A 116 12.74 -3.43 -5.87
C VAL A 116 12.92 -2.50 -4.68
N LEU A 117 11.86 -2.20 -3.93
CA LEU A 117 11.96 -1.35 -2.74
C LEU A 117 11.24 -1.98 -1.56
N LEU A 118 11.81 -1.80 -0.39
CA LEU A 118 11.14 -2.18 0.84
C LEU A 118 9.95 -1.25 1.10
N PRO A 119 8.87 -1.77 1.71
CA PRO A 119 7.72 -0.95 2.08
C PRO A 119 8.14 0.08 3.13
N LEU A 120 8.04 1.36 2.80
CA LEU A 120 8.36 2.46 3.71
C LEU A 120 7.09 2.96 4.40
N PRO A 121 7.09 3.15 5.73
CA PRO A 121 5.94 3.71 6.43
C PRO A 121 5.62 5.11 5.89
N LEU A 122 4.33 5.42 5.71
CA LEU A 122 3.91 6.71 5.13
C LEU A 122 4.32 7.94 5.95
N GLY A 123 4.60 7.74 7.25
CA GLY A 123 4.89 8.82 8.19
C GLY A 123 3.64 9.64 8.54
N GLY A 124 3.83 10.73 9.29
CA GLY A 124 2.75 11.66 9.66
C GLY A 124 1.66 11.06 10.55
N GLY A 125 1.88 9.86 11.13
CA GLY A 125 0.88 9.12 11.92
C GLY A 125 -0.11 8.32 11.08
N TRP A 126 0.08 8.22 9.77
CA TRP A 126 -0.74 7.36 8.91
C TRP A 126 -0.34 5.89 9.07
N ARG A 127 -1.33 4.99 9.07
CA ARG A 127 -1.10 3.54 8.96
C ARG A 127 -1.11 3.15 7.49
N GLY A 128 -0.02 2.56 7.02
CA GLY A 128 0.15 2.26 5.60
C GLY A 128 1.61 2.27 5.18
N TRP A 129 1.86 2.06 3.89
CA TRP A 129 3.20 2.13 3.33
C TRP A 129 3.21 2.60 1.88
N ILE A 130 4.39 2.94 1.41
CA ILE A 130 4.72 3.19 0.00
C ILE A 130 5.90 2.30 -0.41
N ASP A 131 5.85 1.72 -1.60
CA ASP A 131 6.87 0.79 -2.13
C ASP A 131 7.36 1.17 -3.53
N GLY A 132 7.21 2.44 -3.91
CA GLY A 132 7.61 2.99 -5.21
C GLY A 132 6.66 2.66 -6.37
N SER A 133 5.83 1.63 -6.28
CA SER A 133 4.76 1.36 -7.25
C SER A 133 3.37 1.49 -6.69
N SER A 134 3.22 1.61 -5.38
CA SER A 134 1.91 1.81 -4.78
C SER A 134 2.00 2.55 -3.46
N ALA A 135 0.97 3.33 -3.17
CA ALA A 135 0.67 3.82 -1.84
C ALA A 135 -0.51 3.03 -1.29
N ARG A 136 -0.35 2.48 -0.08
CA ARG A 136 -1.40 1.73 0.62
C ARG A 136 -1.70 2.36 1.96
N VAL A 137 -2.98 2.59 2.23
CA VAL A 137 -3.48 3.29 3.43
C VAL A 137 -4.50 2.40 4.11
N LEU A 138 -4.41 2.31 5.43
CA LEU A 138 -5.39 1.65 6.28
C LEU A 138 -5.90 2.64 7.32
N LEU A 139 -7.21 2.82 7.39
CA LEU A 139 -7.86 3.67 8.39
C LEU A 139 -8.79 2.86 9.27
N ASP A 140 -8.55 2.88 10.57
CA ASP A 140 -9.41 2.24 11.55
C ASP A 140 -10.64 3.11 11.84
N CYS A 141 -11.83 2.50 11.83
CA CYS A 141 -13.08 3.17 12.19
C CYS A 141 -13.25 3.21 13.70
N ARG A 142 -13.33 4.40 14.29
CA ARG A 142 -13.57 4.60 15.73
C ARG A 142 -14.89 3.95 16.14
N GLY A 143 -14.84 3.16 17.21
CA GLY A 143 -16.02 2.48 17.75
C GLY A 143 -16.50 1.27 16.93
N SER A 144 -15.80 0.91 15.86
CA SER A 144 -16.00 -0.33 15.10
C SER A 144 -14.67 -1.08 14.97
N ALA A 145 -14.73 -2.35 14.57
CA ALA A 145 -13.56 -3.09 14.14
C ALA A 145 -13.33 -2.97 12.62
N ASP A 146 -14.25 -2.29 11.91
CA ASP A 146 -14.15 -2.05 10.47
C ASP A 146 -12.99 -1.12 10.12
N ARG A 147 -12.50 -1.25 8.89
CA ARG A 147 -11.39 -0.44 8.38
C ARG A 147 -11.59 -0.04 6.94
N VAL A 148 -11.11 1.15 6.57
CA VAL A 148 -11.01 1.56 5.17
C VAL A 148 -9.62 1.25 4.65
N ALA A 149 -9.54 0.45 3.60
CA ALA A 149 -8.30 0.16 2.89
C ALA A 149 -8.30 0.86 1.52
N VAL A 150 -7.21 1.55 1.22
CA VAL A 150 -6.98 2.19 -0.08
C VAL A 150 -5.64 1.74 -0.62
N THR A 151 -5.61 1.32 -1.88
CA THR A 151 -4.38 1.11 -2.66
C THR A 151 -4.44 1.99 -3.89
N VAL A 152 -3.40 2.77 -4.14
CA VAL A 152 -3.21 3.55 -5.36
C VAL A 152 -1.93 3.05 -6.02
N GLU A 153 -2.04 2.45 -7.20
CA GLU A 153 -0.88 2.07 -8.01
C GLU A 153 -0.28 3.30 -8.71
N MET A 154 1.02 3.52 -8.55
CA MET A 154 1.79 4.67 -9.00
C MET A 154 2.74 4.23 -10.12
N THR A 155 2.35 4.47 -11.39
CA THR A 155 3.10 4.10 -12.61
C THR A 155 3.53 2.62 -12.72
N SER A 156 4.00 2.22 -13.91
CA SER A 156 4.36 0.84 -14.23
C SER A 156 5.43 0.30 -13.27
N PRO A 157 5.40 -0.99 -12.90
CA PRO A 157 6.40 -1.59 -12.01
C PRO A 157 7.81 -1.26 -12.50
N LEU A 158 8.69 -0.84 -11.58
CA LEU A 158 10.10 -0.63 -11.88
C LEU A 158 10.65 -1.91 -12.53
N ARG A 159 11.27 -1.78 -13.71
CA ARG A 159 12.00 -2.90 -14.28
C ARG A 159 13.25 -3.10 -13.44
N GLU A 160 13.66 -4.34 -13.25
CA GLU A 160 14.87 -4.69 -12.48
C GLU A 160 16.12 -3.96 -13.03
N GLU A 161 16.18 -3.75 -14.34
CA GLU A 161 17.23 -2.97 -15.02
C GLU A 161 17.25 -1.47 -14.65
N ASP A 162 16.14 -0.93 -14.14
CA ASP A 162 16.04 0.44 -13.66
C ASP A 162 16.24 0.54 -12.15
N ALA A 163 16.18 -0.58 -11.41
CA ALA A 163 16.42 -0.64 -9.97
C ALA A 163 17.84 -0.15 -9.61
N GLU A 164 18.87 -0.57 -10.36
CA GLU A 164 20.25 -0.12 -10.12
C GLU A 164 20.41 1.40 -10.26
N LYS A 165 19.70 2.03 -11.20
CA LYS A 165 19.70 3.49 -11.35
C LYS A 165 18.97 4.18 -10.21
N VAL A 166 17.85 3.59 -9.79
CA VAL A 166 17.05 4.06 -8.66
C VAL A 166 17.84 3.98 -7.34
N PHE A 167 18.64 2.94 -7.13
CA PHE A 167 19.53 2.83 -5.97
C PHE A 167 20.77 3.73 -6.06
N ALA A 168 21.27 4.00 -7.27
CA ALA A 168 22.35 4.95 -7.47
C ALA A 168 21.93 6.39 -7.10
N GLU A 169 20.68 6.76 -7.41
CA GLU A 169 20.13 8.11 -7.23
C GLU A 169 18.70 8.05 -6.63
N PRO A 170 18.53 7.65 -5.35
CA PRO A 170 17.22 7.47 -4.70
C PRO A 170 16.44 8.78 -4.56
N GLU A 171 17.13 9.91 -4.56
CA GLU A 171 16.52 11.25 -4.53
C GLU A 171 15.69 11.48 -5.80
N MET A 172 16.14 10.96 -6.96
CA MET A 172 15.39 11.03 -8.22
C MET A 172 14.10 10.20 -8.21
N MET A 173 13.96 9.23 -7.31
CA MET A 173 12.81 8.32 -7.27
C MET A 173 11.52 9.04 -6.89
N TRP A 174 11.58 9.94 -5.90
CA TRP A 174 10.42 10.75 -5.50
C TRP A 174 10.26 12.01 -6.34
N GLU A 175 11.34 12.45 -7.01
CA GLU A 175 11.39 13.68 -7.80
C GLU A 175 10.67 13.58 -9.15
N GLU A 176 10.40 12.37 -9.67
CA GLU A 176 9.40 12.16 -10.74
C GLU A 176 7.94 12.38 -10.24
N THR A 177 7.72 13.35 -9.34
CA THR A 177 6.51 14.15 -8.99
C THR A 177 5.11 13.50 -8.88
N ASP A 178 4.96 12.20 -9.09
CA ASP A 178 3.67 11.51 -9.00
C ASP A 178 3.50 10.76 -7.67
N HIS A 179 4.60 10.33 -7.02
CA HIS A 179 4.54 9.55 -5.79
C HIS A 179 3.97 10.32 -4.60
N LEU A 180 4.44 11.54 -4.36
CA LEU A 180 3.89 12.36 -3.27
C LEU A 180 2.43 12.74 -3.56
N SER A 181 2.13 13.11 -4.81
CA SER A 181 0.78 13.49 -5.24
C SER A 181 -0.21 12.32 -5.12
N GLY A 182 0.15 11.14 -5.62
CA GLY A 182 -0.71 9.98 -5.56
C GLY A 182 -0.77 9.33 -4.17
N THR A 183 0.26 9.50 -3.33
CA THR A 183 0.16 9.17 -1.89
C THR A 183 -0.82 10.09 -1.18
N ARG A 184 -0.71 11.41 -1.40
CA ARG A 184 -1.69 12.40 -0.91
C ARG A 184 -3.10 12.09 -1.39
N PHE A 185 -3.25 11.68 -2.66
CA PHE A 185 -4.51 11.22 -3.21
C PHE A 185 -5.03 9.94 -2.53
N ALA A 186 -4.17 8.97 -2.19
CA ALA A 186 -4.54 7.78 -1.43
C ALA A 186 -5.05 8.15 -0.04
N LEU A 187 -4.35 9.06 0.66
CA LEU A 187 -4.75 9.57 1.99
C LEU A 187 -6.10 10.28 1.94
N ALA A 188 -6.26 11.22 1.00
CA ALA A 188 -7.51 11.96 0.83
C ALA A 188 -8.67 11.05 0.45
N THR A 189 -8.42 10.06 -0.41
CA THR A 189 -9.41 9.04 -0.80
C THR A 189 -9.80 8.18 0.40
N ALA A 190 -8.86 7.78 1.26
CA ALA A 190 -9.17 7.02 2.46
C ALA A 190 -10.09 7.82 3.40
N VAL A 191 -9.81 9.11 3.62
CA VAL A 191 -10.66 10.00 4.42
C VAL A 191 -12.04 10.18 3.82
N LYS A 192 -12.13 10.41 2.51
CA LYS A 192 -13.41 10.56 1.82
C LYS A 192 -14.24 9.27 1.86
N ALA A 193 -13.62 8.12 1.62
CA ALA A 193 -14.26 6.82 1.69
C ALA A 193 -14.77 6.52 3.11
N ALA A 194 -13.99 6.85 4.14
CA ALA A 194 -14.42 6.75 5.53
C ALA A 194 -15.69 7.59 5.78
N GLY A 195 -15.70 8.86 5.37
CA GLY A 195 -16.89 9.71 5.46
C GLY A 195 -18.10 9.17 4.67
N HIS A 196 -17.86 8.63 3.48
CA HIS A 196 -18.91 8.03 2.64
C HIS A 196 -19.59 6.84 3.32
N TRP A 197 -18.82 6.00 4.03
CA TRP A 197 -19.34 4.84 4.76
C TRP A 197 -19.74 5.15 6.21
N GLY A 198 -19.71 6.41 6.64
CA GLY A 198 -20.04 6.79 8.03
C GLY A 198 -19.02 6.29 9.06
N CYS A 199 -17.79 6.03 8.64
CA CYS A 199 -16.66 5.63 9.46
C CYS A 199 -15.93 6.88 9.98
N GLU A 200 -15.97 7.10 11.30
CA GLU A 200 -15.15 8.14 11.93
C GLU A 200 -13.73 7.61 12.10
N ALA A 201 -12.82 7.99 11.21
CA ALA A 201 -11.44 7.48 11.22
C ALA A 201 -10.45 8.44 11.90
N GLU A 202 -9.44 7.89 12.56
CA GLU A 202 -8.29 8.68 13.02
C GLU A 202 -7.34 8.95 11.86
N THR A 203 -7.13 10.23 11.57
CA THR A 203 -6.31 10.67 10.44
C THR A 203 -4.92 11.12 10.89
N GLY A 204 -3.92 10.89 10.04
CA GLY A 204 -2.59 11.48 10.22
C GLY A 204 -2.53 12.96 9.81
N LYS A 205 -1.32 13.53 9.89
CA LYS A 205 -1.00 14.88 9.43
C LYS A 205 -0.86 14.93 7.90
N PRO A 206 -1.14 16.06 7.24
CA PRO A 206 -0.80 16.24 5.83
C PRO A 206 0.69 15.94 5.58
N LEU A 207 0.98 15.14 4.54
CA LEU A 207 2.36 14.81 4.17
C LEU A 207 2.97 15.94 3.34
N THR A 208 4.12 16.46 3.75
CA THR A 208 4.90 17.46 3.01
C THR A 208 5.99 16.84 2.15
N SER A 209 6.48 15.66 2.53
CA SER A 209 7.51 14.88 1.86
C SER A 209 7.22 13.39 2.06
N LEU A 210 7.88 12.54 1.25
CA LEU A 210 7.88 11.09 1.42
C LEU A 210 9.05 10.65 2.30
N PRO A 211 8.98 9.47 2.92
CA PRO A 211 10.11 8.89 3.65
C PRO A 211 11.33 8.72 2.75
N GLU A 212 12.52 8.80 3.35
CA GLU A 212 13.76 8.48 2.66
C GLU A 212 13.79 6.99 2.27
N VAL A 213 14.32 6.70 1.09
CA VAL A 213 14.47 5.34 0.59
C VAL A 213 15.63 4.67 1.33
N THR A 214 15.37 3.53 1.98
CA THR A 214 16.43 2.76 2.63
C THR A 214 17.23 1.96 1.60
N ARG A 215 18.55 2.00 1.73
CA ARG A 215 19.50 1.24 0.92
C ARG A 215 20.02 0.04 1.69
N ASP A 216 20.80 -0.77 1.00
CA ASP A 216 21.68 -1.74 1.64
C ASP A 216 22.71 -1.02 2.52
N GLU A 217 22.93 -1.55 3.72
CA GLU A 217 23.90 -1.02 4.67
C GLU A 217 24.77 -2.15 5.23
N GLU A 218 25.96 -1.79 5.72
CA GLU A 218 26.79 -2.73 6.48
C GLU A 218 25.99 -3.26 7.68
N ALA A 219 26.01 -4.57 7.92
CA ALA A 219 25.23 -5.20 8.98
C ALA A 219 25.48 -4.60 10.38
N GLU A 220 26.69 -4.07 10.62
CA GLU A 220 27.06 -3.39 11.86
C GLU A 220 26.37 -2.02 12.06
N ARG A 221 25.87 -1.41 10.98
CA ARG A 221 25.18 -0.12 10.98
C ARG A 221 23.65 -0.23 11.04
N ALA A 222 23.11 -1.45 11.03
CA ALA A 222 21.67 -1.70 11.07
C ALA A 222 20.97 -0.90 12.19
N ASP A 223 20.04 -0.01 11.83
CA ASP A 223 19.34 0.90 12.73
C ASP A 223 17.80 0.78 12.66
N GLY A 224 17.29 0.00 11.71
CA GLY A 224 15.88 -0.28 11.47
C GLY A 224 15.39 -1.61 12.05
N THR A 225 14.68 -2.39 11.23
CA THR A 225 14.09 -3.69 11.63
C THR A 225 15.07 -4.85 11.81
N CYS A 226 16.25 -4.79 11.21
CA CYS A 226 17.40 -5.66 11.43
C CYS A 226 18.27 -5.22 12.63
N ALA A 227 18.05 -4.04 13.20
CA ALA A 227 18.81 -3.56 14.35
C ALA A 227 18.70 -4.52 15.55
N GLY A 228 19.84 -4.91 16.12
CA GLY A 228 19.93 -5.77 17.30
C GLY A 228 19.85 -7.27 17.01
N LEU A 229 19.84 -7.69 15.75
CA LEU A 229 19.98 -9.11 15.40
C LEU A 229 21.35 -9.66 15.79
N PRO A 230 21.46 -10.98 16.06
CA PRO A 230 22.67 -11.57 16.61
C PRO A 230 23.74 -11.84 15.52
N PHE A 231 24.16 -10.81 14.79
CA PHE A 231 25.13 -10.91 13.69
C PHE A 231 26.46 -11.56 14.11
N ALA A 232 26.84 -11.42 15.38
CA ALA A 232 28.03 -12.07 15.94
C ALA A 232 28.00 -13.62 15.88
N LEU A 233 26.84 -14.24 15.66
CA LEU A 233 26.72 -15.68 15.45
C LEU A 233 27.25 -16.14 14.09
N ASP A 234 27.26 -15.25 13.10
CA ASP A 234 27.70 -15.58 11.75
C ASP A 234 28.42 -14.40 11.10
N ARG A 235 29.75 -14.46 11.13
CA ARG A 235 30.64 -13.43 10.55
C ARG A 235 30.59 -13.33 9.03
N ARG A 236 29.87 -14.21 8.35
CA ARG A 236 29.67 -14.14 6.89
C ARG A 236 28.69 -13.03 6.51
N LEU A 237 27.86 -12.61 7.45
CA LEU A 237 26.82 -11.61 7.24
C LEU A 237 27.45 -10.22 7.19
N ASP A 238 27.31 -9.56 6.05
CA ASP A 238 28.00 -8.32 5.73
C ASP A 238 27.04 -7.18 5.42
N THR A 239 25.88 -7.49 4.84
CA THR A 239 24.92 -6.50 4.36
C THR A 239 23.53 -6.75 4.92
N VAL A 240 22.82 -5.67 5.24
CA VAL A 240 21.40 -5.68 5.60
C VAL A 240 20.61 -4.78 4.66
N TRP A 241 19.35 -5.13 4.45
CA TRP A 241 18.39 -4.26 3.79
C TRP A 241 17.10 -4.27 4.61
N GLU A 242 16.72 -3.11 5.14
CA GLU A 242 15.71 -3.03 6.18
C GLU A 242 14.70 -1.90 6.02
N THR A 243 13.50 -2.13 6.55
CA THR A 243 12.48 -1.08 6.70
C THR A 243 12.77 -0.22 7.93
N ALA A 244 12.48 1.08 7.82
CA ALA A 244 12.46 1.98 8.96
C ALA A 244 11.43 1.53 10.01
N VAL A 245 11.72 1.79 11.28
CA VAL A 245 10.87 1.37 12.41
C VAL A 245 9.76 2.38 12.69
N ASP A 246 8.50 1.96 12.59
CA ASP A 246 7.33 2.79 12.92
C ASP A 246 6.24 1.94 13.60
N ARG A 247 5.59 2.48 14.64
CA ARG A 247 4.45 1.82 15.31
C ARG A 247 3.18 1.76 14.44
N SER A 248 3.09 2.61 13.41
CA SER A 248 1.97 2.60 12.45
C SER A 248 2.22 1.67 11.26
N ALA A 249 3.42 1.09 11.15
CA ALA A 249 3.78 0.19 10.07
C ALA A 249 2.86 -1.04 10.07
N VAL A 250 2.30 -1.36 8.92
CA VAL A 250 1.46 -2.57 8.74
C VAL A 250 2.25 -3.72 8.12
N TYR A 251 3.49 -3.44 7.72
CA TYR A 251 4.43 -4.36 7.10
C TYR A 251 5.85 -3.95 7.52
N GLU A 252 6.68 -4.92 7.92
CA GLU A 252 8.11 -4.74 8.22
C GLU A 252 8.94 -5.80 7.50
N ILE A 253 10.12 -5.45 7.00
CA ILE A 253 11.06 -6.35 6.32
C ILE A 253 12.47 -6.11 6.83
N CYS A 254 13.14 -7.20 7.20
CA CYS A 254 14.58 -7.25 7.40
C CYS A 254 15.16 -8.35 6.51
N GLU A 255 16.01 -7.97 5.56
CA GLU A 255 16.82 -8.88 4.77
C GLU A 255 18.28 -8.81 5.24
N VAL A 256 18.93 -9.97 5.37
CA VAL A 256 20.34 -10.08 5.75
C VAL A 256 21.05 -10.93 4.73
N GLU A 257 22.15 -10.41 4.20
CA GLU A 257 22.95 -11.05 3.16
C GLU A 257 24.28 -11.54 3.71
N ALA A 258 24.83 -12.53 3.00
CA ALA A 258 26.22 -12.89 3.07
C ALA A 258 26.77 -12.78 1.65
N ALA A 259 26.89 -11.54 1.15
CA ALA A 259 27.03 -11.22 -0.27
C ALA A 259 28.25 -11.91 -0.91
N HIS A 260 29.31 -12.14 -0.13
CA HIS A 260 30.51 -12.82 -0.58
C HIS A 260 30.46 -14.36 -0.52
N TYR A 261 29.35 -14.93 -0.03
CA TYR A 261 29.23 -16.36 0.29
C TYR A 261 28.09 -17.03 -0.48
N PHE A 262 26.88 -16.46 -0.45
CA PHE A 262 25.73 -17.01 -1.14
C PHE A 262 24.71 -15.93 -1.49
N ASP A 263 24.06 -16.09 -2.64
CA ASP A 263 23.17 -15.07 -3.22
C ASP A 263 21.78 -14.99 -2.53
N ASP A 264 21.43 -16.01 -1.74
CA ASP A 264 20.13 -16.07 -1.05
C ASP A 264 20.17 -15.31 0.27
N ARG A 265 19.17 -14.47 0.55
CA ARG A 265 19.13 -13.66 1.78
C ARG A 265 18.34 -14.34 2.88
N TYR A 266 18.73 -14.13 4.14
CA TYR A 266 17.77 -14.33 5.23
C TYR A 266 16.68 -13.27 5.08
N THR A 267 15.42 -13.65 5.16
CA THR A 267 14.30 -12.71 5.02
C THR A 267 13.36 -12.86 6.20
N PHE A 268 13.26 -11.83 7.02
CA PHE A 268 12.31 -11.74 8.12
C PHE A 268 11.25 -10.70 7.78
N THR A 269 9.96 -11.07 7.93
CA THR A 269 8.86 -10.13 7.67
C THR A 269 7.84 -10.17 8.79
N ALA A 270 7.26 -9.01 9.11
CA ALA A 270 6.11 -8.88 9.99
C ALA A 270 4.95 -8.27 9.22
N ARG A 271 3.73 -8.81 9.43
CA ARG A 271 2.49 -8.30 8.86
C ARG A 271 1.45 -8.17 9.95
N PHE A 272 0.70 -7.07 9.94
CA PHE A 272 -0.27 -6.72 10.98
C PHE A 272 -1.69 -6.61 10.40
N GLY A 273 -2.69 -6.73 11.28
CA GLY A 273 -4.11 -6.59 10.93
C GLY A 273 -4.54 -7.36 9.68
N PRO A 274 -5.27 -6.71 8.74
CA PRO A 274 -5.80 -7.38 7.55
C PRO A 274 -4.71 -7.96 6.63
N TYR A 275 -3.50 -7.40 6.65
CA TYR A 275 -2.38 -7.92 5.86
C TYR A 275 -1.81 -9.22 6.43
N ALA A 276 -1.86 -9.41 7.75
CA ALA A 276 -1.54 -10.69 8.38
C ALA A 276 -2.53 -11.77 7.93
N LEU A 277 -3.83 -11.44 7.93
CA LEU A 277 -4.90 -12.35 7.50
C LEU A 277 -4.78 -12.72 6.01
N ALA A 278 -4.56 -11.72 5.15
CA ALA A 278 -4.33 -11.93 3.73
C ALA A 278 -3.13 -12.86 3.48
N ALA A 279 -2.02 -12.67 4.19
CA ALA A 279 -0.82 -13.50 4.04
C ALA A 279 -1.03 -14.96 4.50
N ARG A 280 -1.80 -15.20 5.57
CA ARG A 280 -2.15 -16.56 6.01
C ARG A 280 -2.98 -17.32 4.95
N ARG A 281 -3.75 -16.60 4.15
CA ARG A 281 -4.68 -17.17 3.14
C ARG A 281 -4.09 -17.27 1.74
N GLY A 282 -3.21 -16.35 1.39
CA GLY A 282 -2.61 -16.24 0.06
C GLY A 282 -1.62 -17.34 -0.31
N SER A 283 -1.61 -18.49 0.37
CA SER A 283 -0.75 -19.65 0.07
C SER A 283 0.75 -19.49 0.36
N HIS A 284 1.25 -18.26 0.61
CA HIS A 284 2.69 -18.02 0.88
C HIS A 284 3.22 -18.70 2.14
N VAL A 285 2.34 -19.09 3.07
CA VAL A 285 2.71 -19.85 4.27
C VAL A 285 1.66 -20.93 4.53
N HIS A 286 1.61 -21.96 3.68
CA HIS A 286 0.71 -23.12 3.84
C HIS A 286 0.84 -23.85 5.20
N HIS A 287 1.85 -23.53 6.00
CA HIS A 287 2.10 -24.11 7.33
C HIS A 287 1.63 -23.22 8.50
N SER A 288 1.05 -22.05 8.22
CA SER A 288 0.67 -21.02 9.21
C SER A 288 -0.68 -21.21 9.90
N THR A 289 -1.34 -22.37 9.75
CA THR A 289 -2.56 -22.68 10.52
C THR A 289 -2.28 -22.85 12.02
N THR A 290 -1.02 -23.09 12.37
CA THR A 290 -0.54 -23.13 13.75
C THR A 290 0.00 -21.76 14.18
N GLU A 291 -0.08 -21.44 15.48
CA GLU A 291 0.35 -20.13 15.99
C GLU A 291 1.87 -19.87 15.84
N ALA A 292 2.69 -20.93 15.75
CA ALA A 292 4.12 -20.85 15.48
C ALA A 292 4.68 -22.20 15.00
N GLY A 293 5.80 -22.17 14.28
CA GLY A 293 6.49 -23.40 13.85
C GLY A 293 7.61 -23.17 12.84
N ALA A 294 8.20 -24.28 12.38
CA ALA A 294 9.33 -24.28 11.45
C ALA A 294 9.25 -25.46 10.49
N LYS A 295 9.47 -25.22 9.18
CA LYS A 295 9.53 -26.26 8.15
C LYS A 295 10.31 -25.79 6.92
N GLY A 296 11.27 -26.60 6.47
CA GLY A 296 11.96 -26.39 5.18
C GLY A 296 12.63 -25.02 5.04
N GLY A 297 13.33 -24.56 6.08
CA GLY A 297 13.94 -23.22 6.12
C GLY A 297 12.96 -22.07 6.37
N THR A 298 11.65 -22.34 6.38
CA THR A 298 10.63 -21.33 6.74
C THR A 298 10.30 -21.41 8.22
N LEU A 299 10.28 -20.26 8.88
CA LEU A 299 9.86 -20.05 10.26
C LEU A 299 8.57 -19.21 10.27
N TRP A 300 7.68 -19.46 11.23
CA TRP A 300 6.54 -18.58 11.48
C TRP A 300 6.23 -18.44 12.96
N ALA A 301 5.71 -17.27 13.31
CA ALA A 301 5.31 -16.88 14.66
C ALA A 301 4.05 -15.99 14.58
N SER A 302 3.41 -15.76 15.74
CA SER A 302 2.23 -14.89 15.79
C SER A 302 2.06 -14.20 17.14
N ALA A 303 1.46 -13.01 17.13
CA ALA A 303 1.16 -12.24 18.35
C ALA A 303 -0.23 -11.59 18.23
N ARG A 304 -0.84 -11.23 19.36
CA ARG A 304 -2.09 -10.46 19.42
C ARG A 304 -1.75 -8.98 19.51
N CYS A 305 -2.18 -8.19 18.54
CA CYS A 305 -1.86 -6.75 18.50
C CYS A 305 -3.09 -5.92 18.89
N PRO A 306 -2.89 -4.76 19.54
CA PRO A 306 -3.99 -3.86 19.90
C PRO A 306 -4.80 -3.45 18.67
N GLY A 307 -6.13 -3.47 18.80
CA GLY A 307 -7.04 -3.07 17.73
C GLY A 307 -7.20 -4.08 16.60
N ASP A 308 -6.45 -5.20 16.59
CA ASP A 308 -6.57 -6.26 15.59
C ASP A 308 -7.30 -7.50 16.15
N THR A 309 -8.30 -7.98 15.41
CA THR A 309 -8.96 -9.27 15.69
C THR A 309 -8.09 -10.46 15.30
N GLU A 310 -7.30 -10.29 14.24
CA GLU A 310 -6.39 -11.31 13.72
C GLU A 310 -5.01 -11.20 14.35
N ARG A 311 -4.37 -12.36 14.56
CA ARG A 311 -2.99 -12.38 15.07
C ARG A 311 -2.04 -11.88 13.99
N ALA A 312 -1.13 -10.97 14.36
CA ALA A 312 0.01 -10.62 13.53
C ALA A 312 0.77 -11.87 13.09
N LEU A 313 1.37 -11.81 11.91
CA LEU A 313 2.12 -12.89 11.31
C LEU A 313 3.57 -12.46 11.13
N PHE A 314 4.48 -13.18 11.77
CA PHE A 314 5.91 -13.07 11.53
C PHE A 314 6.36 -14.28 10.72
N THR A 315 7.18 -14.08 9.69
CA THR A 315 7.78 -15.18 8.92
C THR A 315 9.28 -14.96 8.77
N GLY A 316 10.04 -16.05 8.79
CA GLY A 316 11.47 -16.05 8.51
C GLY A 316 11.81 -17.04 7.41
N TYR A 317 12.74 -16.69 6.54
CA TYR A 317 13.34 -17.58 5.56
C TYR A 317 14.83 -17.71 5.87
N ILE A 318 15.28 -18.96 5.98
CA ILE A 318 16.67 -19.35 6.17
C ILE A 318 17.18 -19.93 4.85
N PRO A 319 18.21 -19.31 4.23
CA PRO A 319 18.82 -19.82 3.02
C PRO A 319 19.34 -21.26 3.17
N PRO A 320 19.01 -22.19 2.27
CA PRO A 320 19.56 -23.55 2.31
C PRO A 320 21.09 -23.58 2.27
N LYS A 321 21.70 -22.62 1.54
CA LYS A 321 23.16 -22.47 1.42
C LYS A 321 23.82 -22.01 2.73
N ALA A 322 23.09 -21.40 3.67
CA ALA A 322 23.65 -20.95 4.94
C ALA A 322 24.24 -22.10 5.78
N ALA A 323 23.68 -23.31 5.65
CA ALA A 323 24.17 -24.50 6.34
C ALA A 323 25.36 -25.17 5.63
N THR A 324 25.60 -24.90 4.35
CA THR A 324 26.51 -25.69 3.50
C THR A 324 27.69 -24.92 2.95
N VAL A 325 27.60 -23.59 2.80
CA VAL A 325 28.66 -22.75 2.22
C VAL A 325 29.48 -22.09 3.32
N TRP A 326 30.68 -22.60 3.58
CA TRP A 326 31.56 -22.13 4.64
C TRP A 326 32.88 -21.56 4.10
N LEU A 327 33.56 -20.76 4.92
CA LEU A 327 34.92 -20.31 4.64
C LEU A 327 35.87 -21.50 4.46
N PRO A 328 36.93 -21.37 3.62
CA PRO A 328 37.90 -22.43 3.44
C PRO A 328 38.49 -22.93 4.77
N GLY A 329 38.30 -24.21 5.07
CA GLY A 329 38.76 -24.84 6.32
C GLY A 329 37.74 -24.82 7.46
N GLU A 330 36.57 -24.20 7.27
CA GLU A 330 35.48 -24.17 8.26
C GLU A 330 34.37 -25.14 7.87
N LYS A 331 33.72 -25.69 8.90
CA LYS A 331 32.46 -26.43 8.80
C LYS A 331 31.63 -26.06 10.00
N GLY A 332 30.34 -25.87 9.80
CA GLY A 332 29.43 -25.51 10.88
C GLY A 332 27.99 -25.84 10.54
N GLU A 333 27.13 -25.59 11.52
CA GLU A 333 25.69 -25.61 11.37
C GLU A 333 25.17 -24.19 11.19
N GLU A 334 23.97 -24.07 10.62
CA GLU A 334 23.26 -22.79 10.57
C GLU A 334 22.87 -22.38 12.00
N THR A 335 23.35 -21.23 12.47
CA THR A 335 23.19 -20.77 13.87
C THR A 335 22.55 -19.39 14.00
N PHE A 336 22.36 -18.66 12.89
CA PHE A 336 21.85 -17.28 12.90
C PHE A 336 20.33 -17.23 12.77
N GLY A 337 19.75 -18.03 11.88
CA GLY A 337 18.39 -17.89 11.37
C GLY A 337 17.30 -17.98 12.44
N LEU A 338 17.32 -19.02 13.27
CA LEU A 338 16.32 -19.17 14.34
C LEU A 338 16.46 -18.10 15.45
N PRO A 339 17.66 -17.84 16.02
CA PRO A 339 17.85 -16.75 16.96
C PRO A 339 17.50 -15.37 16.41
N ALA A 340 17.90 -15.07 15.17
CA ALA A 340 17.58 -13.80 14.51
C ALA A 340 16.07 -13.65 14.30
N PHE A 341 15.37 -14.70 13.88
CA PHE A 341 13.91 -14.67 13.74
C PHE A 341 13.19 -14.42 15.07
N HIS A 342 13.68 -15.03 16.16
CA HIS A 342 13.14 -14.78 17.50
C HIS A 342 13.28 -13.33 17.90
N GLU A 343 14.47 -12.77 17.72
CA GLU A 343 14.75 -11.38 18.10
C GLU A 343 13.97 -10.39 17.23
N PHE A 344 13.91 -10.61 15.91
CA PHE A 344 13.07 -9.85 14.98
C PHE A 344 11.60 -9.84 15.43
N ALA A 345 11.01 -11.02 15.63
CA ALA A 345 9.59 -11.15 15.98
C ALA A 345 9.28 -10.54 17.36
N LYS A 346 10.20 -10.66 18.33
CA LYS A 346 10.07 -10.07 19.66
C LYS A 346 10.10 -8.54 19.59
N ARG A 347 11.12 -7.96 18.94
CA ARG A 347 11.27 -6.50 18.82
C ARG A 347 10.12 -5.87 18.04
N SER A 348 9.70 -6.52 16.96
CA SER A 348 8.53 -6.10 16.18
C SER A 348 7.26 -6.15 17.03
N ALA A 349 6.98 -7.26 17.72
CA ALA A 349 5.83 -7.37 18.62
C ALA A 349 5.83 -6.29 19.72
N GLU A 350 6.97 -6.05 20.37
CA GLU A 350 7.12 -5.03 21.41
C GLU A 350 6.87 -3.61 20.87
N ARG A 351 7.40 -3.29 19.69
CA ARG A 351 7.21 -1.98 19.03
C ARG A 351 5.74 -1.65 18.81
N HIS A 352 4.97 -2.65 18.39
CA HIS A 352 3.53 -2.55 18.11
C HIS A 352 2.64 -2.79 19.34
N GLY A 353 3.24 -3.00 20.52
CA GLY A 353 2.49 -3.29 21.75
C GLY A 353 1.72 -4.62 21.72
N CYS A 354 2.15 -5.55 20.86
CA CYS A 354 1.54 -6.85 20.74
C CYS A 354 1.87 -7.74 21.95
N THR A 355 0.97 -8.66 22.26
CA THR A 355 1.02 -9.57 23.40
C THR A 355 0.86 -11.02 22.95
N ASP A 356 1.01 -11.96 23.88
CA ASP A 356 0.83 -13.40 23.61
C ASP A 356 1.70 -13.90 22.44
N LEU A 357 2.94 -13.41 22.32
CA LEU A 357 3.85 -13.80 21.25
C LEU A 357 4.16 -15.31 21.31
N ARG A 358 3.91 -15.99 20.20
CA ARG A 358 4.18 -17.41 19.98
C ARG A 358 5.35 -17.55 19.03
N LEU A 359 6.44 -18.14 19.50
CA LEU A 359 7.66 -18.36 18.74
C LEU A 359 7.87 -19.85 18.43
N PRO A 360 8.55 -20.18 17.32
CA PRO A 360 8.95 -21.56 17.04
C PRO A 360 9.94 -22.04 18.09
N LYS A 361 9.84 -23.29 18.53
CA LYS A 361 10.78 -23.87 19.48
C LYS A 361 12.12 -24.19 18.82
N ALA A 362 13.21 -24.03 19.57
CA ALA A 362 14.48 -24.68 19.23
C ALA A 362 14.25 -26.20 19.19
N ARG A 363 14.89 -26.86 18.21
CA ARG A 363 14.82 -28.31 18.08
C ARG A 363 15.65 -29.01 19.14
#